data_AF-A0A524LRB8-F1
#
_entry.id   AF-A0A524LRB8-F1
#
_cell.length_a   1.000
_cell.length_b   1.000
_cell.length_c   1.000
_cell.angle_alpha   90.00
_cell.angle_beta   90.00
_cell.angle_gamma   90.00
#
_symmetry.space_group_name_H-M   'P 1'
#
loop_
_entity.id
_entity.type
_entity.pdbx_description
1 polymer ?
#
loop_
_entity_poly.entity_id
_entity_poly.type
_entity_poly.pdbx_seq_one_letter_code
_entity_poly.pdbx_strand_id
1 'polypeptide(L)'
;MTRFYQRKKSAVTILSVLLIASTSFVFYFAAKWLGPDTGYLAGFVFYWIFWCTLVPVLFCKLPVRAFFKRGVPLFRKQYRWIIILFLATIIVPFFSHFLPGLTTKSWLLIALSVPLACIHGFFEEIFWRGMFIKVFPKEFIWAVIIPSVFFALWHVAPQFAIAGNSPWLFIATTLPLGLIYGAVAYLTGSARISAIGHSISGIFSFSGLLAPALYQILT
;
A
#
# COMPACT_ATOMS: atom_id res chain seq x y z
N MET A 1 -13.02 -27.47 -8.05
CA MET A 1 -12.27 -26.57 -7.13
C MET A 1 -12.40 -27.11 -5.71
N THR A 2 -11.31 -27.35 -4.98
CA THR A 2 -11.38 -28.06 -3.68
C THR A 2 -12.02 -27.17 -2.59
N ARG A 3 -12.79 -27.76 -1.66
CA ARG A 3 -13.42 -27.04 -0.52
C ARG A 3 -12.42 -26.18 0.26
N PHE A 4 -11.17 -26.63 0.37
CA PHE A 4 -10.08 -25.90 1.00
C PHE A 4 -9.77 -24.56 0.31
N TYR A 5 -9.77 -24.55 -1.01
CA TYR A 5 -9.49 -23.35 -1.80
C TYR A 5 -10.59 -22.29 -1.64
N GLN A 6 -11.85 -22.75 -1.59
CA GLN A 6 -13.00 -21.87 -1.34
C GLN A 6 -12.93 -21.21 0.04
N ARG A 7 -12.54 -21.97 1.09
CA ARG A 7 -12.35 -21.43 2.44
C ARG A 7 -11.30 -20.31 2.47
N LYS A 8 -10.19 -20.46 1.73
CA LYS A 8 -9.16 -19.42 1.64
C LYS A 8 -9.68 -18.15 0.97
N LYS A 9 -10.44 -18.28 -0.12
CA LYS A 9 -11.09 -17.13 -0.80
C LYS A 9 -11.99 -16.36 0.15
N SER A 10 -12.92 -17.06 0.82
CA SER A 10 -13.80 -16.44 1.81
C SER A 10 -13.00 -15.78 2.93
N ALA A 11 -11.98 -16.46 3.47
CA ALA A 11 -11.17 -15.92 4.54
C ALA A 11 -10.44 -14.63 4.15
N VAL A 12 -9.78 -14.58 2.98
CA VAL A 12 -9.08 -13.34 2.56
C VAL A 12 -10.05 -12.20 2.30
N THR A 13 -11.24 -12.48 1.74
CA THR A 13 -12.27 -11.46 1.52
C THR A 13 -12.77 -10.90 2.85
N ILE A 14 -13.06 -11.78 3.82
CA ILE A 14 -13.47 -11.37 5.17
C ILE A 14 -12.36 -10.54 5.82
N LEU A 15 -11.10 -10.97 5.74
CA LEU A 15 -9.97 -10.22 6.29
C LEU A 15 -9.84 -8.83 5.65
N SER A 16 -10.00 -8.70 4.33
CA SER A 16 -9.96 -7.40 3.66
C SER A 16 -11.11 -6.48 4.10
N VAL A 17 -12.32 -7.01 4.27
CA VAL A 17 -13.46 -6.22 4.78
C VAL A 17 -13.23 -5.80 6.24
N LEU A 18 -12.78 -6.72 7.08
CA LEU A 18 -12.45 -6.44 8.49
C LEU A 18 -11.31 -5.43 8.61
N LEU A 19 -10.32 -5.49 7.74
CA LEU A 19 -9.24 -4.52 7.65
C LEU A 19 -9.83 -3.12 7.44
N ILE A 20 -10.62 -2.92 6.39
CA ILE A 20 -11.22 -1.62 6.08
C ILE A 20 -12.08 -1.12 7.25
N ALA A 21 -12.97 -1.96 7.77
CA ALA A 21 -13.88 -1.58 8.86
C ALA A 21 -13.12 -1.20 10.13
N SER A 22 -12.18 -2.04 10.57
CA SER A 22 -11.41 -1.79 11.79
C SER A 22 -10.47 -0.61 11.65
N THR A 23 -9.78 -0.43 10.52
CA THR A 23 -8.94 0.76 10.33
C THR A 23 -9.77 2.02 10.28
N SER A 24 -10.95 2.01 9.62
CA SER A 24 -11.85 3.18 9.60
C SER A 24 -12.28 3.59 11.00
N PHE A 25 -12.64 2.61 11.83
CA PHE A 25 -12.96 2.82 13.24
C PHE A 25 -11.77 3.44 13.98
N VAL A 26 -10.58 2.86 13.86
CA VAL A 26 -9.38 3.36 14.54
C VAL A 26 -9.02 4.78 14.08
N PHE A 27 -9.02 5.06 12.77
CA PHE A 27 -8.74 6.40 12.25
C PHE A 27 -9.73 7.44 12.81
N TYR A 28 -11.03 7.12 12.81
CA TYR A 28 -12.07 8.01 13.35
C TYR A 28 -11.86 8.32 14.83
N PHE A 29 -11.74 7.30 15.68
CA PHE A 29 -11.63 7.48 17.12
C PHE A 29 -10.28 8.07 17.54
N ALA A 30 -9.19 7.66 16.89
CA ALA A 30 -7.87 8.22 17.15
C ALA A 30 -7.83 9.72 16.79
N ALA A 31 -8.41 10.12 15.66
CA ALA A 31 -8.48 11.54 15.29
C ALA A 31 -9.34 12.34 16.26
N LYS A 32 -10.46 11.78 16.73
CA LYS A 32 -11.33 12.42 17.72
C LYS A 32 -10.65 12.64 19.08
N TRP A 33 -9.76 11.75 19.49
CA TRP A 33 -9.13 11.79 20.81
C TRP A 33 -7.75 12.46 20.83
N LEU A 34 -6.96 12.28 19.78
CA LEU A 34 -5.57 12.74 19.71
C LEU A 34 -5.37 13.95 18.79
N GLY A 35 -6.44 14.39 18.12
CA GLY A 35 -6.38 15.36 17.03
C GLY A 35 -6.11 14.69 15.67
N PRO A 36 -6.36 15.42 14.56
CA PRO A 36 -6.37 14.85 13.21
C PRO A 36 -5.02 14.25 12.80
N ASP A 37 -3.92 14.98 12.96
CA ASP A 37 -2.58 14.53 12.52
C ASP A 37 -2.06 13.35 13.36
N THR A 38 -2.12 13.46 14.69
CA THR A 38 -1.70 12.38 15.59
C THR A 38 -2.59 11.16 15.44
N GLY A 39 -3.90 11.35 15.29
CA GLY A 39 -4.85 10.27 15.05
C GLY A 39 -4.62 9.57 13.71
N TYR A 40 -4.28 10.32 12.67
CA TYR A 40 -3.90 9.78 11.36
C TYR A 40 -2.65 8.89 11.48
N LEU A 41 -1.58 9.37 12.12
CA LEU A 41 -0.37 8.57 12.31
C LEU A 41 -0.62 7.33 13.19
N ALA A 42 -1.41 7.45 14.26
CA ALA A 42 -1.78 6.33 15.11
C ALA A 42 -2.57 5.25 14.35
N GLY A 43 -3.52 5.65 13.49
CA GLY A 43 -4.24 4.73 12.61
C GLY A 43 -3.32 3.99 11.65
N PHE A 44 -2.31 4.66 11.11
CA PHE A 44 -1.30 4.03 10.26
C PHE A 44 -0.41 3.04 11.02
N VAL A 45 0.02 3.36 12.24
CA VAL A 45 0.79 2.43 13.08
C VAL A 45 -0.02 1.16 13.35
N PHE A 46 -1.30 1.29 13.70
CA PHE A 46 -2.20 0.15 13.87
C PHE A 46 -2.29 -0.68 12.58
N TYR A 47 -2.55 -0.03 11.45
CA TYR A 47 -2.65 -0.69 10.15
C TYR A 47 -1.35 -1.41 9.74
N TRP A 48 -0.17 -0.80 9.95
CA TRP A 48 1.11 -1.40 9.59
C TRP A 48 1.45 -2.62 10.45
N ILE A 49 1.33 -2.49 11.77
CA ILE A 49 1.73 -3.55 12.69
C ILE A 49 0.73 -4.70 12.65
N PHE A 50 -0.56 -4.40 12.80
CA PHE A 50 -1.60 -5.42 12.91
C PHE A 50 -1.94 -6.00 11.55
N TRP A 51 -2.41 -5.17 10.62
CA TRP A 51 -2.95 -5.65 9.34
C TRP A 51 -1.87 -5.97 8.33
N CYS A 52 -0.86 -5.12 8.19
CA CYS A 52 0.16 -5.31 7.17
C CYS A 52 1.22 -6.35 7.55
N THR A 53 1.41 -6.63 8.84
CA THR A 53 2.44 -7.58 9.32
C THR A 53 1.87 -8.78 10.05
N LEU A 54 1.22 -8.56 11.20
CA LEU A 54 0.78 -9.66 12.06
C LEU A 54 -0.18 -10.61 11.32
N VAL A 55 -1.19 -10.07 10.66
CA VAL A 55 -2.19 -10.87 9.93
C VAL A 55 -1.55 -11.72 8.81
N PRO A 56 -0.75 -11.18 7.86
CA PRO A 56 -0.07 -11.98 6.85
C PRO A 56 0.85 -13.05 7.42
N VAL A 57 1.62 -12.72 8.46
CA VAL A 57 2.56 -13.66 9.09
C VAL A 57 1.80 -14.83 9.70
N LEU A 58 0.73 -14.57 10.45
CA LEU A 58 -0.08 -15.61 11.10
C LEU A 58 -0.90 -16.42 10.08
N PHE A 59 -1.53 -15.75 9.11
CA PHE A 59 -2.37 -16.40 8.12
C PHE A 59 -1.57 -17.31 7.18
N CYS A 60 -0.43 -16.84 6.70
CA CYS A 60 0.45 -17.62 5.82
C CYS A 60 1.39 -18.55 6.58
N LYS A 61 1.59 -18.34 7.89
CA LYS A 61 2.62 -19.01 8.71
C LYS A 61 4.02 -18.83 8.13
N LEU A 62 4.33 -17.62 7.68
CA LEU A 62 5.60 -17.27 7.03
C LEU A 62 6.24 -16.07 7.73
N PRO A 63 7.58 -16.03 7.86
CA PRO A 63 8.26 -14.84 8.35
C PRO A 63 8.20 -13.71 7.32
N VAL A 64 8.28 -12.45 7.76
CA VAL A 64 8.19 -11.25 6.90
C VAL A 64 9.11 -11.33 5.66
N ARG A 65 10.35 -11.78 5.84
CA ARG A 65 11.33 -11.93 4.74
C ARG A 65 10.85 -12.83 3.59
N ALA A 66 9.92 -13.75 3.83
CA ALA A 66 9.42 -14.67 2.81
C ALA A 66 8.57 -13.96 1.74
N PHE A 67 7.91 -12.85 2.09
CA PHE A 67 7.11 -12.05 1.16
C PHE A 67 7.99 -11.28 0.15
N PHE A 68 9.23 -11.00 0.54
CA PHE A 68 10.23 -10.28 -0.27
C PHE A 68 11.32 -11.17 -0.86
N LYS A 69 11.25 -12.50 -0.62
CA LYS A 69 12.22 -13.44 -1.21
C LYS A 69 12.25 -13.25 -2.73
N ARG A 70 13.46 -13.12 -3.28
CA ARG A 70 13.67 -12.88 -4.71
C ARG A 70 12.99 -13.99 -5.51
N GLY A 71 12.10 -13.60 -6.40
CA GLY A 71 11.49 -14.50 -7.36
C GLY A 71 12.10 -14.31 -8.75
N VAL A 72 11.26 -14.37 -9.78
CA VAL A 72 11.68 -14.23 -11.18
C VAL A 72 12.04 -12.77 -11.48
N PRO A 73 13.09 -12.49 -12.28
CA PRO A 73 13.42 -11.14 -12.70
C PRO A 73 12.28 -10.46 -13.49
N LEU A 74 11.94 -9.22 -13.14
CA LEU A 74 10.94 -8.42 -13.85
C LEU A 74 11.39 -8.01 -15.27
N PHE A 75 12.68 -7.70 -15.44
CA PHE A 75 13.24 -7.17 -16.69
C PHE A 75 13.45 -8.26 -17.75
N ARG A 76 12.34 -8.81 -18.25
CA ARG A 76 12.28 -9.74 -19.37
C ARG A 76 11.50 -9.11 -20.51
N LYS A 77 11.90 -9.36 -21.76
CA LYS A 77 11.27 -8.80 -22.97
C LYS A 77 9.76 -9.05 -23.01
N GLN A 78 9.32 -10.21 -22.52
CA GLN A 78 7.91 -10.60 -22.45
C GLN A 78 7.05 -9.73 -21.51
N TYR A 79 7.64 -8.96 -20.59
CA TYR A 79 6.93 -8.12 -19.62
C TYR A 79 7.05 -6.62 -19.91
N ARG A 80 7.49 -6.23 -21.11
CA ARG A 80 7.75 -4.83 -21.50
C ARG A 80 6.63 -3.85 -21.13
N TRP A 81 5.37 -4.24 -21.36
CA TRP A 81 4.22 -3.38 -21.07
C TRP A 81 4.04 -3.15 -19.57
N ILE A 82 4.23 -4.18 -18.75
CA ILE A 82 4.16 -4.06 -17.29
C ILE A 82 5.34 -3.23 -16.76
N ILE A 83 6.52 -3.35 -17.37
CA ILE A 83 7.67 -2.50 -17.00
C ILE A 83 7.36 -1.03 -17.28
N ILE A 84 6.78 -0.70 -18.45
CA ILE A 84 6.39 0.67 -18.79
C ILE A 84 5.36 1.21 -17.79
N LEU A 85 4.32 0.43 -17.49
CA LEU A 85 3.31 0.83 -16.51
C LEU A 85 3.89 1.00 -15.11
N PHE A 86 4.78 0.09 -14.68
CA PHE A 86 5.47 0.19 -13.40
C PHE A 86 6.35 1.45 -13.32
N LEU A 87 7.13 1.74 -14.36
CA LEU A 87 7.93 2.95 -14.41
C LEU A 87 7.06 4.20 -14.41
N ALA A 88 5.87 4.18 -15.04
CA ALA A 88 4.94 5.28 -14.97
C ALA A 88 4.51 5.61 -13.53
N THR A 89 4.36 4.59 -12.65
CA THR A 89 4.05 4.83 -11.22
C THR A 89 5.13 5.62 -10.47
N ILE A 90 6.35 5.67 -11.00
CA ILE A 90 7.49 6.39 -10.42
C ILE A 90 7.70 7.73 -11.14
N ILE A 91 7.65 7.71 -12.47
CA ILE A 91 7.93 8.89 -13.31
C ILE A 91 6.85 9.96 -13.14
N VAL A 92 5.57 9.57 -13.09
CA VAL A 92 4.46 10.52 -12.96
C VAL A 92 4.59 11.36 -11.68
N PRO A 93 4.66 10.77 -10.46
CA PRO A 93 4.76 11.59 -9.24
C PRO A 93 6.05 12.41 -9.16
N PHE A 94 7.14 11.96 -9.81
CA PHE A 94 8.35 12.77 -9.92
C PHE A 94 8.08 14.11 -10.62
N PHE A 95 7.43 14.08 -11.78
CA PHE A 95 7.15 15.29 -12.55
C PHE A 95 5.93 16.07 -12.03
N SER A 96 4.92 15.40 -11.47
CA SER A 96 3.69 16.06 -11.01
C SER A 96 3.76 16.61 -9.59
N HIS A 97 4.62 16.04 -8.72
CA HIS A 97 4.69 16.41 -7.31
C HIS A 97 6.09 16.81 -6.87
N PHE A 98 7.09 15.93 -7.07
CA PHE A 98 8.44 16.14 -6.54
C PHE A 98 9.11 17.38 -7.14
N LEU A 99 9.19 17.46 -8.47
CA LEU A 99 9.90 18.52 -9.16
C LEU A 99 9.27 19.90 -8.92
N PRO A 100 7.94 20.09 -9.02
CA PRO A 100 7.31 21.37 -8.66
C PRO A 100 7.42 21.69 -7.15
N GLY A 101 7.47 20.67 -6.30
CA GLY A 101 7.53 20.82 -4.85
C GLY A 101 8.93 21.14 -4.31
N LEU A 102 9.99 20.87 -5.08
CA LEU A 102 11.36 20.89 -4.57
C LEU A 102 11.82 22.26 -4.05
N THR A 103 11.29 23.34 -4.64
CA THR A 103 11.63 24.72 -4.25
C THR A 103 10.65 25.32 -3.25
N THR A 104 9.49 24.68 -3.03
CA THR A 104 8.40 25.24 -2.22
C THR A 104 8.16 24.49 -0.92
N LYS A 105 8.63 23.25 -0.80
CA LYS A 105 8.47 22.42 0.39
C LYS A 105 9.67 22.56 1.33
N SER A 106 9.40 22.51 2.62
CA SER A 106 10.45 22.48 3.66
C SER A 106 11.35 21.25 3.48
N TRP A 107 12.66 21.44 3.61
CA TRP A 107 13.63 20.35 3.58
C TRP A 107 13.38 19.30 4.65
N LEU A 108 12.85 19.70 5.82
CA LEU A 108 12.47 18.76 6.86
C LEU A 108 11.32 17.84 6.39
N LEU A 109 10.28 18.39 5.74
CA LEU A 109 9.18 17.59 5.20
C LEU A 109 9.70 16.59 4.15
N ILE A 110 10.57 17.04 3.24
CA ILE A 110 11.20 16.18 2.24
C ILE A 110 11.99 15.05 2.92
N ALA A 111 12.78 15.38 3.94
CA ALA A 111 13.56 14.38 4.70
C ALA A 111 12.65 13.37 5.43
N LEU A 112 11.55 13.82 6.04
CA LEU A 112 10.56 12.95 6.70
C LEU A 112 9.85 12.01 5.71
N SER A 113 9.65 12.44 4.47
CA SER A 113 8.95 11.62 3.47
C SER A 113 9.70 10.33 3.12
N VAL A 114 11.04 10.31 3.22
CA VAL A 114 11.86 9.16 2.85
C VAL A 114 11.60 7.95 3.74
N PRO A 115 11.80 8.02 5.07
CA PRO A 115 11.51 6.90 5.94
C PRO A 115 10.02 6.53 5.93
N LEU A 116 9.12 7.51 5.88
CA LEU A 116 7.68 7.25 5.90
C LEU A 116 7.20 6.53 4.64
N ALA A 117 7.65 6.94 3.46
CA ALA A 117 7.34 6.25 2.21
C ALA A 117 7.91 4.82 2.17
N CYS A 118 9.14 4.62 2.68
CA CYS A 118 9.74 3.29 2.77
C CYS A 118 8.97 2.38 3.73
N ILE A 119 8.63 2.86 4.93
CA ILE A 119 7.82 2.11 5.88
C ILE A 119 6.48 1.77 5.24
N HIS A 120 5.75 2.78 4.78
CA HIS A 120 4.43 2.60 4.19
C HIS A 120 4.45 1.60 3.02
N GLY A 121 5.34 1.83 2.04
CA GLY A 121 5.48 0.98 0.86
C GLY A 121 5.82 -0.48 1.21
N PHE A 122 6.73 -0.72 2.17
CA PHE A 122 7.06 -2.10 2.54
C PHE A 122 5.94 -2.79 3.31
N PHE A 123 5.35 -2.13 4.31
CA PHE A 123 4.30 -2.75 5.11
C PHE A 123 3.10 -3.12 4.24
N GLU A 124 2.56 -2.17 3.47
CA GLU A 124 1.38 -2.42 2.63
C GLU A 124 1.57 -3.57 1.65
N GLU A 125 2.76 -3.67 1.07
CA GLU A 125 3.08 -4.67 0.05
C GLU A 125 3.20 -6.07 0.65
N ILE A 126 3.42 -6.22 1.96
CA ILE A 126 3.33 -7.52 2.64
C ILE A 126 1.89 -8.04 2.55
N PHE A 127 0.90 -7.22 2.87
CA PHE A 127 -0.50 -7.64 2.85
C PHE A 127 -1.05 -7.69 1.42
N TRP A 128 -1.07 -6.56 0.71
CA TRP A 128 -1.83 -6.44 -0.54
C TRP A 128 -1.25 -7.25 -1.70
N ARG A 129 0.07 -7.43 -1.74
CA ARG A 129 0.74 -8.14 -2.84
C ARG A 129 1.32 -9.45 -2.33
N GLY A 130 2.11 -9.39 -1.25
CA GLY A 130 2.80 -10.53 -0.66
C GLY A 130 1.85 -11.65 -0.24
N MET A 131 0.87 -11.38 0.62
CA MET A 131 -0.05 -12.40 1.11
C MET A 131 -0.84 -13.03 -0.05
N PHE A 132 -1.46 -12.21 -0.90
CA PHE A 132 -2.32 -12.71 -1.97
C PHE A 132 -1.59 -13.57 -3.01
N ILE A 133 -0.37 -13.19 -3.44
CA ILE A 133 0.40 -14.03 -4.37
C ILE A 133 0.90 -15.33 -3.72
N LYS A 134 1.09 -15.37 -2.40
CA LYS A 134 1.48 -16.61 -1.68
C LYS A 134 0.30 -17.54 -1.48
N VAL A 135 -0.89 -16.98 -1.25
CA VAL A 135 -2.12 -17.75 -1.06
C VAL A 135 -2.66 -18.27 -2.41
N PHE A 136 -2.56 -17.47 -3.48
CA PHE A 136 -3.14 -17.75 -4.79
C PHE A 136 -2.14 -17.62 -5.96
N PRO A 137 -0.98 -18.32 -5.95
CA PRO A 137 0.12 -18.11 -6.89
C PRO A 137 -0.21 -18.39 -8.37
N LYS A 138 -1.35 -19.02 -8.66
CA LYS A 138 -1.77 -19.42 -10.01
C LYS A 138 -3.11 -18.80 -10.43
N GLU A 139 -3.72 -17.97 -9.58
CA GLU A 139 -5.03 -17.36 -9.87
C GLU A 139 -4.92 -15.84 -9.90
N PHE A 140 -4.72 -15.30 -11.10
CA PHE A 140 -4.54 -13.87 -11.33
C PHE A 140 -5.64 -13.01 -10.71
N ILE A 141 -6.92 -13.41 -10.84
CA ILE A 141 -8.04 -12.65 -10.26
C ILE A 141 -7.88 -12.50 -8.74
N TRP A 142 -7.53 -13.58 -8.04
CA TRP A 142 -7.41 -13.58 -6.58
C TRP A 142 -6.07 -13.03 -6.10
N ALA A 143 -5.02 -13.11 -6.91
CA ALA A 143 -3.70 -12.59 -6.57
C ALA A 143 -3.53 -11.10 -6.89
N VAL A 144 -4.29 -10.57 -7.85
CA VAL A 144 -4.12 -9.21 -8.39
C VAL A 144 -5.40 -8.39 -8.32
N ILE A 145 -6.47 -8.85 -8.99
CA ILE A 145 -7.68 -8.01 -9.16
C ILE A 145 -8.37 -7.75 -7.81
N ILE A 146 -8.71 -8.81 -7.08
CA ILE A 146 -9.39 -8.71 -5.78
C ILE A 146 -8.61 -7.85 -4.77
N PRO A 147 -7.32 -8.10 -4.49
CA PRO A 147 -6.58 -7.25 -3.57
C PRO A 147 -6.45 -5.81 -4.07
N SER A 148 -6.38 -5.56 -5.37
CA SER A 148 -6.31 -4.18 -5.90
C SER A 148 -7.60 -3.40 -5.65
N VAL A 149 -8.77 -4.06 -5.79
CA VAL A 149 -10.06 -3.44 -5.48
C VAL A 149 -10.16 -3.12 -4.00
N PHE A 150 -9.84 -4.07 -3.11
CA PHE A 150 -9.89 -3.82 -1.67
C PHE A 150 -8.82 -2.82 -1.22
N PHE A 151 -7.65 -2.81 -1.84
CA PHE A 151 -6.62 -1.79 -1.63
C PHE A 151 -7.15 -0.40 -1.96
N ALA A 152 -7.78 -0.22 -3.13
CA ALA A 152 -8.38 1.05 -3.50
C ALA A 152 -9.47 1.48 -2.51
N LEU A 153 -10.40 0.57 -2.18
CA LEU A 153 -11.47 0.84 -1.22
C LEU A 153 -10.96 1.16 0.19
N TRP A 154 -9.84 0.58 0.60
CA TRP A 154 -9.25 0.84 1.90
C TRP A 154 -8.86 2.32 2.10
N HIS A 155 -8.59 3.06 1.03
CA HIS A 155 -8.27 4.49 1.12
C HIS A 155 -9.43 5.36 1.62
N VAL A 156 -10.63 4.80 1.79
CA VAL A 156 -11.71 5.44 2.57
C VAL A 156 -11.32 5.57 4.05
N ALA A 157 -10.63 4.60 4.62
CA ALA A 157 -10.37 4.53 6.06
C ALA A 157 -9.57 5.75 6.59
N PRO A 158 -8.44 6.16 5.98
CA PRO A 158 -7.69 7.33 6.44
C PRO A 158 -8.48 8.65 6.34
N GLN A 159 -9.52 8.71 5.50
CA GLN A 159 -10.35 9.92 5.32
C GLN A 159 -11.18 10.26 6.56
N PHE A 160 -11.40 9.29 7.45
CA PHE A 160 -12.06 9.53 8.73
C PHE A 160 -11.18 10.31 9.72
N ALA A 161 -9.86 10.37 9.50
CA ALA A 161 -8.94 11.18 10.29
C ALA A 161 -8.63 12.51 9.60
N ILE A 162 -8.24 12.47 8.33
CA ILE A 162 -7.97 13.66 7.51
C ILE A 162 -8.69 13.48 6.17
N ALA A 163 -9.79 14.22 5.99
CA ALA A 163 -10.57 14.16 4.77
C ALA A 163 -9.86 14.90 3.63
N GLY A 164 -9.70 14.22 2.50
CA GLY A 164 -9.28 14.81 1.24
C GLY A 164 -10.44 15.42 0.46
N ASN A 165 -10.11 16.21 -0.56
CA ASN A 165 -11.10 16.94 -1.35
C ASN A 165 -12.05 16.03 -2.15
N SER A 166 -11.63 14.82 -2.50
CA SER A 166 -12.47 13.85 -3.22
C SER A 166 -12.04 12.41 -2.92
N PRO A 167 -12.68 11.75 -1.94
CA PRO A 167 -12.40 10.34 -1.61
C PRO A 167 -12.56 9.41 -2.82
N TRP A 168 -13.57 9.64 -3.66
CA TRP A 168 -13.85 8.81 -4.83
C TRP A 168 -12.77 8.92 -5.91
N LEU A 169 -12.26 10.13 -6.16
CA LEU A 169 -11.15 10.31 -7.09
C LEU A 169 -9.88 9.64 -6.56
N PHE A 170 -9.66 9.67 -5.24
CA PHE A 170 -8.52 9.01 -4.63
C PHE A 170 -8.62 7.47 -4.74
N ILE A 171 -9.80 6.89 -4.54
CA ILE A 171 -10.05 5.46 -4.77
C ILE A 171 -9.83 5.11 -6.26
N ALA A 172 -10.38 5.92 -7.18
CA ALA A 172 -10.24 5.69 -8.62
C ALA A 172 -8.78 5.75 -9.09
N THR A 173 -7.96 6.61 -8.51
CA THR A 173 -6.54 6.76 -8.87
C THR A 173 -5.64 5.71 -8.21
N THR A 174 -6.00 5.17 -7.05
CA THR A 174 -5.24 4.11 -6.37
C THR A 174 -5.49 2.71 -6.92
N LEU A 175 -6.65 2.45 -7.55
CA LEU A 175 -6.94 1.16 -8.19
C LEU A 175 -5.92 0.78 -9.29
N PRO A 176 -5.61 1.65 -10.27
CA PRO A 176 -4.56 1.38 -11.26
C PRO A 176 -3.20 1.07 -10.62
N LEU A 177 -2.82 1.78 -9.56
CA LEU A 177 -1.57 1.51 -8.83
C LEU A 177 -1.58 0.11 -8.23
N GLY A 178 -2.67 -0.26 -7.56
CA GLY A 178 -2.87 -1.62 -7.01
C GLY A 178 -2.72 -2.69 -8.09
N LEU A 179 -3.34 -2.49 -9.26
CA LEU A 179 -3.27 -3.43 -10.38
C LEU A 179 -1.86 -3.58 -10.94
N ILE A 180 -1.13 -2.47 -11.11
CA ILE A 180 0.24 -2.48 -11.64
C ILE A 180 1.18 -3.18 -10.65
N TYR A 181 1.14 -2.80 -9.37
CA TYR A 181 1.98 -3.41 -8.34
C TYR A 181 1.61 -4.88 -8.10
N GLY A 182 0.33 -5.23 -8.16
CA GLY A 182 -0.15 -6.61 -8.10
C GLY A 182 0.34 -7.44 -9.28
N ALA A 183 0.27 -6.92 -10.50
CA ALA A 183 0.79 -7.60 -11.69
C ALA A 183 2.31 -7.81 -11.61
N VAL A 184 3.08 -6.81 -11.19
CA VAL A 184 4.53 -6.94 -10.97
C VAL A 184 4.82 -8.02 -9.93
N ALA A 185 4.11 -8.02 -8.80
CA ALA A 185 4.32 -8.99 -7.74
C ALA A 185 3.93 -10.41 -8.18
N TYR A 186 2.84 -10.56 -8.94
CA TYR A 186 2.37 -11.83 -9.48
C TYR A 186 3.37 -12.41 -10.49
N LEU A 187 3.85 -11.61 -11.45
CA LEU A 187 4.79 -12.05 -12.48
C LEU A 187 6.16 -12.41 -11.91
N THR A 188 6.59 -11.69 -10.87
CA THR A 188 7.87 -11.95 -10.22
C THR A 188 7.77 -12.99 -9.10
N GLY A 189 6.57 -13.27 -8.57
CA GLY A 189 6.36 -14.12 -7.39
C GLY A 189 6.85 -13.51 -6.07
N SER A 190 7.07 -12.19 -6.04
CA SER A 190 7.67 -11.44 -4.94
C SER A 190 7.10 -10.04 -4.83
N ALA A 191 6.79 -9.58 -3.61
CA ALA A 191 6.34 -8.20 -3.38
C ALA A 191 7.49 -7.18 -3.42
N ARG A 192 8.75 -7.63 -3.56
CA ARG A 192 9.94 -6.79 -3.40
C ARG A 192 10.01 -5.63 -4.37
N ILE A 193 9.79 -5.87 -5.67
CA ILE A 193 9.90 -4.80 -6.67
C ILE A 193 8.75 -3.80 -6.52
N SER A 194 7.55 -4.29 -6.20
CA SER A 194 6.40 -3.45 -5.88
C SER A 194 6.67 -2.57 -4.67
N ALA A 195 7.21 -3.12 -3.57
CA ALA A 195 7.62 -2.33 -2.39
C ALA A 195 8.65 -1.26 -2.67
N ILE A 196 9.67 -1.57 -3.47
CA ILE A 196 10.67 -0.57 -3.87
C ILE A 196 10.01 0.53 -4.71
N GLY A 197 9.25 0.16 -5.75
CA GLY A 197 8.59 1.13 -6.63
C GLY A 197 7.57 1.99 -5.89
N HIS A 198 6.79 1.38 -5.01
CA HIS A 198 5.82 2.06 -4.15
C HIS A 198 6.51 3.03 -3.19
N SER A 199 7.63 2.62 -2.57
CA SER A 199 8.42 3.51 -1.72
C SER A 199 8.94 4.72 -2.51
N ILE A 200 9.53 4.50 -3.69
CA ILE A 200 10.05 5.60 -4.54
C ILE A 200 8.92 6.53 -4.98
N SER A 201 7.79 5.97 -5.44
CA SER A 201 6.60 6.72 -5.81
C SER A 201 6.09 7.57 -4.63
N GLY A 202 6.07 6.99 -3.43
CA GLY A 202 5.74 7.66 -2.18
C GLY A 202 6.69 8.80 -1.88
N ILE A 203 8.01 8.61 -1.98
CA ILE A 203 9.01 9.67 -1.80
C ILE A 203 8.74 10.83 -2.75
N PHE A 204 8.50 10.54 -4.03
CA PHE A 204 8.22 11.58 -5.04
C PHE A 204 6.87 12.26 -4.83
N SER A 205 5.94 11.61 -4.14
CA SER A 205 4.67 12.20 -3.71
C SER A 205 4.79 12.87 -2.32
N PHE A 206 6.02 13.00 -1.80
CA PHE A 206 6.38 13.39 -0.43
C PHE A 206 5.55 12.71 0.68
N SER A 207 5.28 11.43 0.43
CA SER A 207 4.61 10.38 1.22
C SER A 207 3.16 10.67 1.59
N GLY A 208 2.46 11.43 0.73
CA GLY A 208 1.04 11.72 0.91
C GLY A 208 0.82 12.59 2.13
N LEU A 209 -0.12 12.22 3.00
CA LEU A 209 -0.42 12.96 4.24
C LEU A 209 0.42 12.51 5.44
N LEU A 210 1.20 11.43 5.33
CA LEU A 210 2.03 10.94 6.44
C LEU A 210 3.12 11.95 6.85
N ALA A 211 3.94 12.41 5.90
CA ALA A 211 4.98 13.38 6.21
C ALA A 211 4.43 14.75 6.60
N PRO A 212 3.41 15.32 5.92
CA PRO A 212 2.75 16.54 6.39
C PRO A 212 2.21 16.42 7.83
N ALA A 213 1.52 15.34 8.18
CA ALA A 213 0.98 15.15 9.54
C ALA A 213 2.11 15.10 10.58
N LEU A 214 3.18 14.35 10.32
CA LEU A 214 4.33 14.31 11.22
C LEU A 214 5.05 15.66 11.29
N TYR A 215 5.16 16.37 10.18
CA TYR A 215 5.75 17.69 10.13
C TYR A 215 4.98 18.68 11.04
N GLN A 216 3.65 18.71 10.95
CA GLN A 216 2.80 19.57 11.80
C GLN A 216 2.93 19.27 13.31
N ILE A 217 3.23 18.03 13.68
CA ILE A 217 3.44 17.66 15.09
C ILE A 217 4.81 18.15 15.60
N LEU A 218 5.80 18.25 14.72
CA LEU A 218 7.18 18.56 15.09
C LEU A 218 7.50 20.07 15.03
N THR A 219 6.61 20.91 14.49
CA THR A 219 6.82 22.35 14.29
C THR A 219 5.67 23.15 14.86
#